data_AF-A0A225UI83-F1
#
_entry.id   AF-A0A225UI83-F1
#
_cell.length_a   1.000
_cell.length_b   1.000
_cell.length_c   1.000
_cell.angle_alpha   90.00
_cell.angle_beta   90.00
_cell.angle_gamma   90.00
#
_symmetry.space_group_name_H-M   'P 1'
#
loop_
_entity.id
_entity.type
_entity.pdbx_description
1 polymer ?
#
loop_
_entity_poly.entity_id
_entity_poly.type
_entity_poly.pdbx_seq_one_letter_code
_entity_poly.pdbx_strand_id
1 'polypeptide(L)' 'MKLFLPTLVASLVLMLNGAEALNVKMPGVNYNSRKGPDWQPDNQKCKTASEVQKDMYALKGIADK' A
#
# COMPACT_ATOMS: atom_id res chain seq x y z
N MET A 1 -27.53 -24.14 29.57
CA MET A 1 -27.27 -22.81 28.97
C MET A 1 -26.29 -22.03 29.84
N LYS A 2 -24.98 -22.17 29.67
CA LYS A 2 -23.96 -21.40 30.44
C LYS A 2 -22.81 -20.84 29.60
N LEU A 3 -22.79 -21.13 28.29
CA LEU A 3 -21.70 -20.77 27.38
C LEU A 3 -21.91 -19.43 26.62
N PHE A 4 -23.07 -18.78 26.78
CA PHE A 4 -23.43 -17.58 26.02
C PHE A 4 -22.85 -16.28 26.57
N LEU A 5 -22.66 -16.18 27.89
CA LEU A 5 -22.14 -14.96 28.51
C LEU A 5 -20.63 -14.76 28.28
N PRO A 6 -19.74 -15.76 28.48
CA PRO A 6 -18.31 -15.55 28.26
C PRO A 6 -17.98 -15.29 26.78
N THR A 7 -18.71 -15.93 25.85
CA THR A 7 -18.54 -15.70 24.41
C THR A 7 -19.04 -14.31 23.99
N LEU A 8 -20.14 -13.83 24.55
CA LEU A 8 -20.63 -12.47 24.32
C LEU A 8 -19.62 -11.41 24.81
N VAL A 9 -19.08 -11.60 26.02
CA VAL A 9 -18.08 -10.70 26.59
C VAL A 9 -16.81 -10.67 25.75
N ALA A 10 -16.30 -11.84 25.32
CA ALA A 10 -15.14 -11.91 24.46
C ALA A 10 -15.35 -11.20 23.11
N SER A 11 -16.51 -11.38 22.48
CA SER A 11 -16.86 -10.71 21.22
C SER A 11 -16.96 -9.19 21.38
N LEU A 12 -17.54 -8.69 22.48
CA LEU A 12 -17.60 -7.25 22.76
C LEU A 12 -16.20 -6.65 22.95
N VAL A 13 -15.32 -7.34 23.67
CA VAL A 13 -13.92 -6.91 23.86
C VAL A 13 -13.17 -6.90 22.52
N LEU A 14 -13.44 -7.85 21.63
CA LEU A 14 -12.84 -7.87 20.30
C LEU A 14 -13.32 -6.69 19.43
N MET A 15 -14.60 -6.30 19.53
CA MET A 15 -15.15 -5.15 18.79
C MET A 15 -14.71 -3.78 19.34
N LEU A 16 -14.24 -3.72 20.58
CA LEU A 16 -13.66 -2.51 21.18
C LEU A 16 -12.21 -2.28 20.75
N ASN A 17 -11.54 -3.27 20.12
CA ASN A 17 -10.27 -3.05 19.45
C ASN A 17 -10.55 -2.33 18.13
N GLY A 18 -10.58 -1.00 18.19
CA GLY A 18 -10.72 -0.15 17.02
C GLY A 18 -9.62 -0.43 16.00
N ALA A 19 -10.01 -0.64 14.74
CA ALA A 19 -9.08 -0.52 13.63
C ALA A 19 -8.79 0.97 13.42
N GLU A 20 -7.69 1.45 13.97
CA GLU A 20 -7.22 2.82 13.73
C GLU A 20 -6.74 2.93 12.27
N ALA A 21 -7.58 3.48 11.40
CA ALA A 21 -7.14 3.90 10.08
C ALA A 21 -6.20 5.10 10.24
N LEU A 22 -5.10 5.11 9.50
CA LEU A 22 -4.17 6.23 9.51
C LEU A 22 -4.90 7.49 8.99
N ASN A 23 -5.26 8.40 9.90
CA ASN A 23 -5.95 9.65 9.56
C ASN A 23 -4.96 10.72 9.06
N VAL A 24 -4.28 10.42 7.97
CA VAL A 24 -3.36 11.34 7.30
C VAL A 24 -3.69 11.36 5.81
N LYS A 25 -3.43 12.50 5.15
CA LYS A 25 -3.37 12.52 3.69
C LYS A 25 -2.11 11.79 3.29
N MET A 26 -2.21 10.72 2.49
CA MET A 26 -1.05 10.03 1.94
C MET A 26 -0.70 10.64 0.58
N PRO A 27 0.29 11.55 0.47
CA PRO A 27 0.75 12.02 -0.82
C PRO A 27 1.36 10.85 -1.59
N GLY A 28 0.99 10.72 -2.86
CA GLY A 28 1.47 9.67 -3.72
C GLY A 28 1.44 10.09 -5.17
N VAL A 29 2.10 9.32 -6.01
CA VAL A 29 2.04 9.47 -7.46
C VAL A 29 1.65 8.16 -8.09
N ASN A 30 0.92 8.22 -9.20
CA ASN A 30 0.65 7.04 -10.00
C ASN A 30 1.94 6.67 -10.74
N TYR A 31 2.61 5.62 -10.27
CA TYR A 31 3.88 5.16 -10.82
C TYR A 31 3.67 3.97 -11.76
N ASN A 32 4.39 4.00 -12.89
CA ASN A 32 4.48 2.90 -13.83
C ASN A 32 5.95 2.59 -14.14
N SER A 33 6.32 1.32 -14.15
CA SER A 33 7.65 0.84 -14.53
C SER A 33 7.89 0.86 -16.05
N ARG A 34 6.87 1.22 -16.83
CA ARG A 34 6.93 1.34 -18.28
C ARG A 34 7.40 2.72 -18.70
N LYS A 35 8.17 2.79 -19.78
CA LYS A 35 8.68 4.03 -20.39
C LYS A 35 8.37 4.16 -21.89
N GLY A 36 7.93 3.08 -22.52
CA GLY A 36 7.61 3.05 -23.95
C GLY A 36 6.22 2.46 -24.23
N PRO A 37 5.76 2.58 -25.49
CA PRO A 37 4.44 2.12 -25.90
C PRO A 37 4.30 0.59 -25.87
N ASP A 38 3.06 0.10 -25.81
CA ASP A 38 2.72 -1.32 -25.58
C ASP A 38 3.27 -2.29 -26.62
N TRP A 39 3.39 -1.82 -27.86
CA TRP A 39 3.85 -2.58 -29.00
C TRP A 39 5.37 -2.68 -29.12
N GLN A 40 6.14 -1.97 -28.27
CA GLN A 40 7.59 -2.02 -28.34
C GLN A 40 8.18 -3.21 -27.58
N PRO A 41 9.39 -3.67 -27.99
CA PRO A 41 10.11 -4.71 -27.27
C PRO A 41 10.38 -4.33 -25.82
N ASP A 42 10.50 -5.31 -24.94
CA ASP A 42 10.60 -5.12 -23.49
C ASP A 42 11.74 -4.16 -23.07
N ASN A 43 12.88 -4.18 -23.77
CA ASN A 43 14.00 -3.30 -23.47
C ASN A 43 13.75 -1.81 -23.77
N GLN A 44 12.70 -1.49 -24.54
CA GLN A 44 12.26 -0.13 -24.82
C GLN A 44 10.95 0.21 -24.09
N LYS A 45 10.07 -0.77 -23.93
CA LYS A 45 8.79 -0.65 -23.21
C LYS A 45 8.99 -0.52 -21.70
N CYS A 46 9.97 -1.22 -21.13
CA CYS A 46 10.19 -1.33 -19.69
C CYS A 46 11.46 -0.58 -19.24
N LYS A 47 11.41 -0.03 -18.03
CA LYS A 47 12.58 0.53 -17.35
C LYS A 47 13.54 -0.60 -16.93
N THR A 48 14.83 -0.30 -16.90
CA THR A 48 15.82 -1.18 -16.28
C THR A 48 15.68 -1.15 -14.76
N ALA A 49 16.27 -2.13 -14.07
CA ALA A 49 16.28 -2.14 -12.60
C ALA A 49 16.92 -0.88 -12.00
N SER A 50 17.97 -0.33 -12.63
CA SER A 50 18.63 0.90 -12.15
C SER A 50 17.76 2.15 -12.34
N GLU A 51 17.02 2.24 -13.44
CA GLU A 51 16.03 3.30 -13.66
C GLU A 51 14.90 3.23 -12.62
N VAL A 52 14.34 2.03 -12.39
CA VAL A 52 13.31 1.83 -11.36
C VAL A 52 13.83 2.20 -9.97
N GLN A 53 15.04 1.79 -9.62
CA GLN A 53 15.64 2.12 -8.32
C GLN A 53 15.79 3.64 -8.14
N LYS A 54 16.22 4.35 -9.18
CA LYS A 54 16.32 5.82 -9.17
C LYS A 54 14.95 6.46 -8.96
N ASP A 55 13.92 5.94 -9.64
CA ASP A 55 12.55 6.42 -9.45
C ASP A 55 12.08 6.19 -8.02
N MET A 56 12.31 5.02 -7.42
CA MET A 56 11.90 4.73 -6.03
C MET A 56 12.53 5.69 -5.02
N TYR A 57 13.79 6.07 -5.20
CA TYR A 57 14.42 7.10 -4.36
C TYR A 57 13.78 8.48 -4.51
N ALA A 58 13.36 8.84 -5.73
CA ALA A 58 12.65 10.10 -5.96
C ALA A 58 11.24 10.06 -5.34
N LEU A 59 10.51 8.94 -5.51
CA LEU A 59 9.17 8.76 -4.95
C LEU A 59 9.17 8.81 -3.43
N LYS A 60 10.19 8.22 -2.80
CA LYS A 60 10.37 8.27 -1.35
C LYS A 60 10.32 9.70 -0.80
N GLY A 61 11.00 10.64 -1.46
CA GLY A 61 10.98 12.05 -1.05
C GLY A 61 9.61 12.75 -1.15
N ILE A 62 8.66 12.18 -1.89
CA ILE A 62 7.29 12.69 -2.03
C ILE A 62 6.34 11.99 -1.04
N ALA A 63 6.53 10.69 -0.84
CA ALA A 63 5.66 9.83 -0.03
C ALA A 63 5.97 9.86 1.48
N ASP A 64 7.20 10.23 1.88
CA ASP A 64 7.62 10.31 3.29
C ASP A 64 7.13 11.58 4.02
N LYS A 65 6.14 12.31 3.47
CA LYS A 65 5.62 13.56 4.04
C LYS A 65 4.47 13.35 5.02
#